data_AF-A0AAJ2ML24-F1
#
_entry.id   AF-A0AAJ2ML24-F1
#
_cell.length_a   1.000
_cell.length_b   1.000
_cell.length_c   1.000
_cell.angle_alpha   90.00
_cell.angle_beta   90.00
_cell.angle_gamma   90.00
#
_symmetry.space_group_name_H-M   'P 1'
#
loop_
_entity.id
_entity.type
_entity.pdbx_description
1 polymer ?
#
loop_
_entity_poly.entity_id
_entity_poly.type
_entity_poly.pdbx_seq_one_letter_code
_entity_poly.pdbx_strand_id
1 'polypeptide(L)' 'MTFAVYKGEEFLDEGTAEELAERFGVTPKTIKWWATPTSHKRDKGNRKTAVRLD' A
#
# COMPACT_ATOMS: atom_id res chain seq x y z
N MET A 1 12.56 -4.15 -3.55
CA MET A 1 11.49 -3.69 -2.65
C MET A 1 10.35 -3.10 -3.45
N THR A 2 9.55 -4.01 -3.99
CA THR A 2 8.26 -3.72 -4.58
C THR A 2 7.19 -3.77 -3.48
N PHE A 3 6.06 -3.14 -3.76
CA PHE A 3 4.90 -3.12 -2.91
C PHE A 3 3.70 -3.43 -3.79
N ALA A 4 2.77 -4.21 -3.27
CA ALA A 4 1.45 -4.38 -3.86
C ALA A 4 0.43 -3.65 -3.00
N VAL A 5 -0.39 -2.81 -3.61
CA VAL A 5 -1.46 -2.07 -2.94
C VAL A 5 -2.77 -2.81 -3.17
N TYR A 6 -3.48 -3.05 -2.07
CA TYR A 6 -4.78 -3.68 -2.01
C TYR A 6 -5.78 -2.73 -1.36
N LYS A 7 -7.06 -2.93 -1.66
CA LYS A 7 -8.18 -2.29 -0.97
C LYS A 7 -9.20 -3.37 -0.64
N GLY A 8 -9.19 -3.80 0.63
CA GLY A 8 -9.93 -5.00 1.02
C GLY A 8 -9.37 -6.22 0.29
N GLU A 9 -10.19 -6.85 -0.55
CA GLU A 9 -9.82 -8.02 -1.37
C GLU A 9 -9.42 -7.64 -2.81
N GLU A 10 -9.56 -6.36 -3.18
CA GLU A 10 -9.21 -5.90 -4.52
C GLU A 10 -7.73 -5.54 -4.61
N PHE A 11 -7.05 -6.11 -5.60
CA PHE A 11 -5.72 -5.68 -6.02
C PHE A 11 -5.85 -4.37 -6.81
N LEU A 12 -5.14 -3.32 -6.37
CA LEU A 12 -5.13 -2.04 -7.07
C LEU A 12 -3.96 -1.95 -8.03
N ASP A 13 -2.73 -2.15 -7.53
CA ASP A 13 -1.52 -1.93 -8.31
C ASP A 13 -0.29 -2.52 -7.59
N GLU A 14 0.78 -2.82 -8.33
CA GLU A 14 2.07 -3.23 -7.77
C GLU A 14 3.22 -2.48 -8.42
N GLY A 15 4.27 -2.22 -7.64
CA GLY A 15 5.44 -1.52 -8.14
C GLY A 15 6.31 -1.01 -7.02
N THR A 16 7.23 -0.11 -7.32
CA THR A 16 8.04 0.51 -6.27
C THR A 16 7.21 1.50 -5.45
N ALA A 17 7.68 1.81 -4.23
CA ALA A 17 7.00 2.79 -3.37
C ALA A 17 6.88 4.18 -4.04
N GLU A 18 7.80 4.50 -4.95
CA GLU A 18 7.83 5.76 -5.71
C GLU A 18 6.79 5.74 -6.83
N GLU A 19 6.75 4.69 -7.65
CA GLU A 19 5.73 4.57 -8.71
C GLU A 19 4.31 4.56 -8.16
N LEU A 20 4.08 3.84 -7.06
CA LEU A 20 2.78 3.81 -6.40
C LEU A 20 2.45 5.16 -5.76
N ALA A 21 3.44 5.83 -5.18
CA ALA A 21 3.28 7.18 -4.66
C ALA A 21 2.83 8.16 -5.75
N GLU A 22 3.46 8.12 -6.92
CA GLU A 22 3.07 8.96 -8.07
C GLU A 22 1.69 8.59 -8.60
N ARG A 23 1.38 7.30 -8.80
CA ARG A 23 0.05 6.85 -9.27
C ARG A 23 -1.08 7.23 -8.33
N PHE A 24 -0.88 7.05 -7.03
CA PHE A 24 -1.91 7.32 -6.02
C PHE A 24 -1.88 8.78 -5.54
N GLY A 25 -0.93 9.59 -5.98
CA GLY A 25 -0.75 10.98 -5.54
C GLY A 25 -0.43 11.08 -4.05
N VAL A 26 0.27 10.09 -3.48
CA VAL A 26 0.67 10.05 -2.06
C VAL A 26 2.18 10.10 -1.95
N THR A 27 2.71 10.20 -0.73
CA THR A 27 4.16 10.11 -0.53
C THR A 27 4.62 8.65 -0.47
N PRO A 28 5.86 8.33 -0.88
CA PRO A 28 6.42 6.97 -0.74
C PRO A 28 6.50 6.53 0.73
N LYS A 29 6.56 7.49 1.67
CA LYS A 29 6.46 7.24 3.11
C LYS A 29 5.08 6.71 3.50
N THR A 30 4.01 7.18 2.86
CA THR A 30 2.64 6.68 3.05
C THR A 30 2.50 5.24 2.54
N ILE A 31 3.09 4.91 1.38
CA ILE A 31 3.09 3.53 0.86
C ILE A 31 3.82 2.59 1.83
N LYS A 32 4.98 2.99 2.33
CA LYS A 32 5.71 2.24 3.37
C LYS A 32 4.90 2.10 4.66
N TRP A 33 4.14 3.13 5.04
CA TRP A 33 3.25 3.08 6.20
C TRP A 33 2.08 2.10 5.98
N TRP A 34 1.50 2.05 4.78
CA TRP A 34 0.47 1.07 4.43
C TRP A 34 1.00 -0.38 4.48
N ALA A 35 2.31 -0.57 4.25
CA ALA A 35 2.97 -1.87 4.38
C ALA A 35 3.21 -2.30 5.83
N THR A 36 2.93 -1.45 6.82
CA THR A 36 3.11 -1.81 8.23
C THR A 36 1.92 -2.61 8.77
N PRO A 37 2.17 -3.60 9.66
CA PRO A 37 1.11 -4.40 10.27
C PRO A 37 0.15 -3.55 11.11
N THR A 38 0.60 -2.39 11.60
CA THR A 38 -0.23 -1.43 12.34
C THR A 38 -1.29 -0.77 11.44
N SER A 39 -0.96 -0.51 10.17
CA SER A 39 -1.92 -0.01 9.18
C SER A 39 -2.97 -1.06 8.87
N HIS A 40 -2.53 -2.30 8.59
CA HIS A 40 -3.41 -3.46 8.37
C HIS A 40 -4.37 -3.70 9.55
N LYS A 41 -3.88 -3.68 10.79
CA LYS A 41 -4.73 -3.84 11.99
C LYS A 41 -5.77 -2.73 12.18
N ARG A 42 -5.52 -1.54 11.62
CA ARG A 42 -6.45 -0.39 11.66
C ARG A 42 -7.39 -0.38 10.46
N ASP A 43 -7.20 -1.28 9.51
CA ASP A 43 -8.09 -1.47 8.38
C ASP A 43 -9.36 -2.19 8.85
N LYS A 44 -10.51 -1.57 8.62
CA LYS A 44 -11.84 -2.16 8.89
C LYS A 44 -12.49 -2.65 7.59
N GLY A 45 -11.70 -2.98 6.57
CA GLY A 45 -12.16 -3.54 5.29
C GLY A 45 -12.47 -2.51 4.21
N ASN A 46 -11.98 -1.28 4.32
CA ASN A 46 -12.25 -0.24 3.33
C ASN A 46 -11.08 0.73 3.09
N ARG A 47 -9.91 0.47 3.71
CA ARG A 47 -8.72 1.30 3.52
C ARG A 47 -7.75 0.65 2.53
N LYS A 48 -6.92 1.50 1.96
CA LYS A 48 -5.82 1.09 1.08
C LYS A 48 -4.69 0.59 1.96
N THR A 49 -4.19 -0.57 1.63
CA THR A 49 -3.22 -1.30 2.39
C THR A 49 -2.14 -1.78 1.44
N ALA A 50 -0.87 -1.70 1.83
CA ALA A 50 0.23 -2.15 1.01
C ALA A 50 0.81 -3.43 1.60
N VAL A 51 1.37 -4.27 0.76
CA VAL A 51 2.10 -5.47 1.12
C VAL A 51 3.46 -5.36 0.47
N ARG A 52 4.52 -5.53 1.25
CA ARG A 52 5.87 -5.51 0.70
C ARG A 52 6.13 -6.84 0.01
N LEU A 53 6.44 -6.78 -1.29
CA LEU A 53 6.95 -7.89 -2.07
C LEU A 53 8.48 -7.77 -2.09
N ASP A 54 9.18 -8.85 -1.74
CA ASP A 54 10.65 -8.85 -1.63
C ASP A 54 11.30 -8.76 -3.02
#